data_AF-A0A3N7CKR1-F1
#
_entry.id   AF-A0A3N7CKR1-F1
#
_cell.length_a   1.000
_cell.length_b   1.000
_cell.length_c   1.000
_cell.angle_alpha   90.00
_cell.angle_beta   90.00
_cell.angle_gamma   90.00
#
_symmetry.space_group_name_H-M   'P 1'
#
loop_
_entity.id
_entity.type
_entity.pdbx_description
1 polymer ?
#
loop_
_entity_poly.entity_id
_entity_poly.type
_entity_poly.pdbx_seq_one_letter_code
_entity_poly.pdbx_strand_id
1 'polypeptide(L)'
;MNLEQEWQNLSVEFNSKANQIETSKLTIDEKAHSLLQELIFKLRWKLRWIRIIDLPLLALAIFVSGDLKILLLLIVVTYEICRFLGLRDFNKIKTAVDYNANARQVLTDNFNAIRKILRGETIFGYIFLPLAGPIGLLAYRLYVHHTFEQVIHLPNFFIQMALLALVGIPFIWLTKRMNNSIFAKPLKQLSDKLNNLMD
;
A
#
# COMPACT_ATOMS: atom_id res chain seq x y z
N MET A 1 40.54 -19.97 46.90
CA MET A 1 39.59 -19.59 45.84
C MET A 1 38.20 -19.66 46.46
N ASN A 2 37.48 -18.55 46.54
CA ASN A 2 36.24 -18.46 47.31
C ASN A 2 35.05 -18.74 46.37
N LEU A 3 34.65 -20.00 46.30
CA LEU A 3 33.62 -20.51 45.37
C LEU A 3 32.28 -19.76 45.50
N GLU A 4 32.00 -19.23 46.68
CA GLU A 4 30.79 -18.45 46.96
C GLU A 4 30.80 -17.09 46.26
N GLN A 5 31.96 -16.45 46.13
CA GLN A 5 32.13 -15.21 45.35
C GLN A 5 32.04 -15.48 43.83
N GLU A 6 32.57 -16.61 43.35
CA GLU A 6 32.44 -16.98 41.93
C GLU A 6 30.99 -17.30 41.56
N TRP A 7 30.26 -17.98 42.44
CA TRP A 7 28.83 -18.25 42.24
C TRP A 7 27.98 -16.98 42.26
N GLN A 8 28.27 -16.04 43.15
CA GLN A 8 27.61 -14.73 43.15
C GLN A 8 27.91 -13.93 41.88
N ASN A 9 29.16 -13.91 41.41
CA ASN A 9 29.51 -13.22 40.17
C ASN A 9 28.85 -13.87 38.94
N LEU A 10 28.80 -15.20 38.87
CA LEU A 10 28.14 -15.92 37.78
C LEU A 10 26.62 -15.69 37.78
N SER A 11 25.97 -15.68 38.95
CA SER A 11 24.53 -15.42 39.03
C SER A 11 24.18 -13.97 38.67
N VAL A 12 25.00 -12.99 39.05
CA VAL A 12 24.85 -11.59 38.64
C VAL A 12 25.09 -11.42 37.13
N GLU A 13 26.08 -12.10 36.56
CA GLU A 13 26.35 -12.07 35.12
C GLU A 13 25.24 -12.76 34.32
N PHE A 14 24.70 -13.86 34.84
CA PHE A 14 23.59 -14.58 34.21
C PHE A 14 22.28 -13.78 34.27
N ASN A 15 21.97 -13.18 35.43
CA ASN A 15 20.79 -12.34 35.61
C ASN A 15 20.88 -11.03 34.82
N SER A 16 22.07 -10.42 34.72
CA SER A 16 22.27 -9.22 33.90
C SER A 16 22.15 -9.52 32.41
N LYS A 17 22.69 -10.65 31.92
CA LYS A 17 22.50 -11.11 30.54
C LYS A 17 21.04 -11.47 30.26
N ALA A 18 20.36 -12.19 31.16
CA ALA A 18 18.95 -12.54 31.01
C ALA A 18 18.05 -11.30 30.97
N ASN A 19 18.24 -10.36 31.89
CA ASN A 19 17.51 -9.09 31.92
C ASN A 19 17.83 -8.21 30.71
N GLN A 20 19.08 -8.18 30.24
CA GLN A 20 19.44 -7.48 28.99
C GLN A 20 18.76 -8.12 27.78
N ILE A 21 18.71 -9.44 27.67
CA ILE A 21 18.08 -10.13 26.55
C ILE A 21 16.55 -9.92 26.57
N GLU A 22 15.91 -10.00 27.73
CA GLU A 22 14.46 -9.75 27.87
C GLU A 22 14.10 -8.29 27.59
N THR A 23 14.83 -7.33 28.15
CA THR A 23 14.60 -5.89 27.88
C THR A 23 14.90 -5.54 26.42
N SER A 24 15.91 -6.16 25.81
CA SER A 24 16.19 -6.01 24.37
C SER A 24 15.06 -6.59 23.54
N LYS A 25 14.57 -7.79 23.86
CA LYS A 25 13.43 -8.41 23.16
C LYS A 25 12.16 -7.57 23.30
N LEU A 26 11.82 -7.11 24.50
CA LEU A 26 10.67 -6.24 24.78
C LEU A 26 10.76 -4.90 24.04
N THR A 27 11.91 -4.22 24.10
CA THR A 27 12.10 -2.94 23.39
C THR A 27 12.18 -3.09 21.87
N ILE A 28 12.66 -4.24 21.37
CA ILE A 28 12.63 -4.58 19.94
C ILE A 28 11.19 -4.85 19.50
N ASP A 29 10.41 -5.58 20.28
CA ASP A 29 9.02 -5.91 19.98
C ASP A 29 8.15 -4.65 19.97
N GLU A 30 8.32 -3.74 20.93
CA GLU A 30 7.62 -2.44 20.99
C GLU A 30 7.98 -1.53 19.79
N LYS A 31 9.26 -1.49 19.40
CA LYS A 31 9.70 -0.72 18.22
C LYS A 31 9.27 -1.36 16.90
N ALA A 32 9.18 -2.69 16.81
CA ALA A 32 8.70 -3.38 15.62
C ALA A 32 7.17 -3.23 15.49
N HIS A 33 6.46 -3.27 16.61
CA HIS A 33 5.03 -3.06 16.68
C HIS A 33 4.63 -1.64 16.27
N SER A 34 5.32 -0.61 16.79
CA SER A 34 5.08 0.78 16.40
C SER A 34 5.35 1.06 14.92
N LEU A 35 6.41 0.48 14.33
CA LEU A 35 6.68 0.57 12.88
C LEU A 35 5.58 -0.11 12.04
N LEU A 36 5.09 -1.27 12.50
CA LEU A 36 4.01 -1.99 11.85
C LEU A 36 2.69 -1.22 11.94
N GLN A 37 2.40 -0.61 13.09
CA GLN A 37 1.22 0.23 13.28
C GLN A 37 1.28 1.48 12.40
N GLU A 38 2.45 2.11 12.25
CA GLU A 38 2.65 3.24 11.34
C GLU A 38 2.42 2.83 9.87
N LEU A 39 2.92 1.66 9.45
CA LEU A 39 2.69 1.10 8.11
C LEU A 39 1.20 0.81 7.85
N ILE A 40 0.51 0.21 8.81
CA ILE A 40 -0.93 -0.07 8.75
C ILE A 40 -1.72 1.24 8.66
N PHE A 41 -1.33 2.25 9.44
CA PHE A 41 -1.97 3.57 9.41
C PHE A 41 -1.84 4.21 8.02
N LYS A 42 -0.63 4.21 7.45
CA LYS A 42 -0.38 4.73 6.09
C LYS A 42 -1.19 3.98 5.03
N LEU A 43 -1.26 2.65 5.11
CA LEU A 43 -2.07 1.83 4.20
C LEU A 43 -3.57 2.12 4.32
N ARG A 44 -4.09 2.23 5.55
CA ARG A 44 -5.49 2.58 5.80
C ARG A 44 -5.83 3.94 5.22
N TRP A 45 -4.94 4.91 5.37
CA TRP A 45 -5.11 6.24 4.80
C TRP A 45 -5.11 6.21 3.28
N LYS A 46 -4.22 5.41 2.66
CA LYS A 46 -4.18 5.20 1.22
C LYS A 46 -5.48 4.62 0.66
N LEU A 47 -6.06 3.64 1.35
CA LEU A 47 -7.36 3.06 0.98
C LEU A 47 -8.53 4.04 1.17
N ARG A 48 -8.42 4.98 2.14
CA ARG A 48 -9.41 6.05 2.31
C ARG A 48 -9.34 7.08 1.19
N TRP A 49 -8.13 7.44 0.73
CA TRP A 49 -7.95 8.38 -0.38
C TRP A 49 -8.64 7.93 -1.66
N ILE A 50 -8.65 6.63 -1.95
CA ILE A 50 -9.38 6.10 -3.11
C ILE A 50 -10.85 6.54 -3.05
N ARG A 51 -11.50 6.39 -1.88
CA ARG A 51 -12.91 6.76 -1.70
C ARG A 51 -13.15 8.28 -1.74
N ILE A 52 -12.20 9.06 -1.24
CA ILE A 52 -12.29 10.54 -1.29
C ILE A 52 -12.27 11.03 -2.74
N ILE A 53 -11.49 10.40 -3.62
CA ILE A 53 -11.43 10.74 -5.04
C ILE A 53 -12.65 10.21 -5.79
N ASP A 54 -13.13 9.02 -5.41
CA ASP A 54 -14.21 8.33 -6.11
C ASP A 54 -15.60 8.93 -5.84
N LEU A 55 -15.85 9.44 -4.63
CA LEU A 55 -17.14 10.03 -4.25
C LEU A 55 -17.56 11.23 -5.11
N PRO A 56 -16.70 12.26 -5.34
CA PRO A 56 -17.02 13.34 -6.27
C PRO A 56 -17.28 12.85 -7.69
N LEU A 57 -16.56 11.82 -8.13
CA LEU A 57 -16.73 11.24 -9.47
C LEU A 57 -18.10 10.58 -9.61
N LEU A 58 -18.54 9.84 -8.58
CA LEU A 58 -19.87 9.26 -8.50
C LEU A 58 -20.95 10.36 -8.47
N ALA A 59 -20.75 11.43 -7.70
CA ALA A 59 -21.69 12.54 -7.66
C ALA A 59 -21.85 13.16 -9.06
N LEU A 60 -20.75 13.45 -9.75
CA LEU A 60 -20.79 13.93 -11.14
C LEU A 60 -21.51 12.95 -12.08
N ALA A 61 -21.29 11.64 -11.93
CA ALA A 61 -21.96 10.63 -12.73
C ALA A 61 -23.49 10.60 -12.55
N ILE A 62 -24.01 11.06 -11.40
CA ILE A 62 -25.45 11.18 -11.16
C ILE A 62 -26.04 12.38 -11.91
N PHE A 63 -25.30 13.49 -12.01
CA PHE A 63 -25.76 14.72 -12.65
C PHE A 63 -25.55 14.77 -14.17
N VAL A 64 -24.65 13.94 -14.69
CA VAL A 64 -24.32 13.88 -16.12
C VAL A 64 -25.22 12.86 -16.83
N SER A 65 -25.60 13.17 -18.08
CA SER A 65 -26.36 12.29 -18.97
C SER A 65 -25.53 11.82 -20.18
N GLY A 66 -26.03 10.81 -20.89
CA GLY A 66 -25.38 10.25 -22.08
C GLY A 66 -24.19 9.33 -21.78
N ASP A 67 -23.30 9.20 -22.76
CA ASP A 67 -22.20 8.22 -22.72
C ASP A 67 -21.10 8.58 -21.70
N LEU A 68 -20.99 9.86 -21.34
CA LEU A 68 -20.10 10.30 -20.26
C LEU A 68 -20.48 9.68 -18.91
N LYS A 69 -21.78 9.50 -18.65
CA LYS A 69 -22.25 8.81 -17.43
C LYS A 69 -21.74 7.37 -17.38
N ILE A 70 -21.80 6.66 -18.51
CA ILE A 70 -21.34 5.27 -18.61
C ILE A 70 -19.85 5.19 -18.30
N LEU A 71 -19.05 6.09 -18.90
CA LEU A 71 -17.61 6.16 -18.63
C LEU A 71 -17.31 6.43 -17.15
N LEU A 72 -17.95 7.44 -16.54
CA LEU A 72 -17.72 7.79 -15.14
C LEU A 72 -18.10 6.64 -14.20
N LEU A 73 -19.23 5.97 -14.43
CA LEU A 73 -19.64 4.80 -13.65
C LEU A 73 -18.63 3.65 -13.78
N LEU A 74 -18.10 3.40 -14.98
CA LEU A 74 -17.11 2.35 -15.20
C LEU A 74 -15.80 2.64 -14.44
N ILE A 75 -15.38 3.91 -14.42
CA ILE A 75 -14.22 4.36 -13.62
C ILE A 75 -14.47 4.10 -12.14
N VAL A 76 -15.63 4.50 -11.62
CA VAL A 76 -16.03 4.28 -10.21
C VAL A 76 -15.99 2.79 -9.86
N VAL A 77 -16.62 1.94 -10.68
CA VAL A 77 -16.64 0.48 -10.49
C VAL A 77 -15.22 -0.08 -10.46
N THR A 78 -14.35 0.40 -11.35
CA THR A 78 -12.95 -0.06 -11.41
C THR A 78 -12.18 0.33 -10.15
N TYR A 79 -12.35 1.56 -9.65
CA TYR A 79 -11.73 2.01 -8.39
C TYR A 79 -12.24 1.24 -7.18
N GLU A 80 -13.54 0.96 -7.10
CA GLU A 80 -14.12 0.16 -6.02
C GLU A 80 -13.66 -1.31 -6.06
N ILE A 81 -13.49 -1.91 -7.24
CA ILE A 81 -12.89 -3.25 -7.37
C ILE A 81 -11.44 -3.23 -6.85
N CYS A 82 -10.64 -2.23 -7.25
CA CYS A 82 -9.26 -2.11 -6.77
C CYS A 82 -9.20 -1.93 -5.25
N ARG A 83 -10.09 -1.10 -4.70
CA ARG A 83 -10.24 -0.90 -3.26
C ARG A 83 -10.66 -2.17 -2.54
N PHE A 84 -11.62 -2.92 -3.09
CA PHE A 84 -12.09 -4.18 -2.52
C PHE A 84 -10.96 -5.21 -2.45
N LEU A 85 -10.18 -5.36 -3.53
CA LEU A 85 -9.00 -6.23 -3.53
C LEU A 85 -7.96 -5.80 -2.49
N GLY A 86 -7.70 -4.49 -2.38
CA GLY A 86 -6.82 -3.93 -1.35
C GLY A 86 -7.33 -4.16 0.08
N LEU A 87 -8.63 -3.99 0.33
CA LEU A 87 -9.27 -4.25 1.62
C LEU A 87 -9.27 -5.73 1.97
N ARG A 88 -9.50 -6.62 1.00
CA ARG A 88 -9.46 -8.07 1.21
C ARG A 88 -8.10 -8.54 1.68
N ASP A 89 -7.03 -7.99 1.11
CA ASP A 89 -5.67 -8.29 1.55
C ASP A 89 -5.28 -7.53 2.83
N PHE A 90 -5.84 -6.34 3.07
CA PHE A 90 -5.65 -5.60 4.33
C PHE A 90 -6.33 -6.30 5.53
N ASN A 91 -7.52 -6.86 5.36
CA ASN A 91 -8.24 -7.57 6.42
C ASN A 91 -7.56 -8.88 6.85
N LYS A 92 -6.58 -9.37 6.07
CA LYS A 92 -5.73 -10.50 6.47
C LYS A 92 -4.62 -10.10 7.45
N ILE A 93 -4.36 -8.80 7.61
CA ILE A 93 -3.39 -8.29 8.57
C ILE A 93 -4.01 -8.44 9.96
N LYS A 94 -3.46 -9.35 10.77
CA LYS A 94 -3.89 -9.55 12.15
C LYS A 94 -3.29 -8.44 13.01
N THR A 95 -4.13 -7.49 13.44
CA THR A 95 -3.76 -6.43 14.39
C THR A 95 -3.90 -6.84 15.85
N ALA A 96 -4.52 -7.98 16.13
CA ALA A 96 -4.69 -8.48 17.50
C ALA A 96 -3.40 -9.17 17.98
N VAL A 97 -2.87 -8.69 19.09
CA VAL A 97 -1.77 -9.31 19.83
C VAL A 97 -2.29 -10.62 20.41
N ASP A 98 -2.13 -11.72 19.67
CA ASP A 98 -2.27 -13.05 20.25
C ASP A 98 -1.04 -13.29 21.12
N TYR A 99 -1.15 -13.10 22.43
CA TYR A 99 -0.09 -13.37 23.40
C TYR A 99 0.37 -14.84 23.43
N ASN A 100 -0.38 -15.75 22.77
CA ASN A 100 -0.03 -17.16 22.58
C ASN A 100 0.61 -17.47 21.21
N ALA A 101 0.52 -16.57 20.24
CA ALA A 101 1.17 -16.74 18.95
C ALA A 101 2.59 -16.20 19.05
N ASN A 102 3.56 -16.94 18.53
CA ASN A 102 4.95 -16.51 18.44
C ASN A 102 4.98 -15.13 17.75
N ALA A 103 5.25 -14.04 18.49
CA ALA A 103 5.11 -12.66 18.02
C ALA A 103 5.84 -12.43 16.67
N ARG A 104 6.94 -13.16 16.49
CA ARG A 104 7.73 -13.28 15.25
C ARG A 104 6.91 -13.74 14.04
N GLN A 105 6.05 -14.74 14.20
CA GLN A 105 5.22 -15.28 13.12
C GLN A 105 4.14 -14.26 12.71
N VAL A 106 3.51 -13.61 13.68
CA VAL A 106 2.50 -12.55 13.42
C VAL A 106 3.13 -11.34 12.71
N LEU A 107 4.32 -10.92 13.13
CA LEU A 107 5.11 -9.86 12.47
C LEU A 107 5.46 -10.22 11.01
N THR A 108 5.87 -11.46 10.78
CA THR A 108 6.25 -11.95 9.44
C THR A 108 5.05 -12.05 8.50
N ASP A 109 3.93 -12.57 8.98
CA ASP A 109 2.70 -12.70 8.21
C ASP A 109 2.14 -11.33 7.82
N ASN A 110 2.15 -10.39 8.76
CA ASN A 110 1.74 -9.01 8.51
C ASN A 110 2.67 -8.28 7.53
N PHE A 111 3.99 -8.48 7.64
CA PHE A 111 4.96 -7.93 6.67
C PHE A 111 4.72 -8.45 5.25
N ASN A 112 4.48 -9.76 5.12
CA ASN A 112 4.20 -10.39 3.83
C ASN A 112 2.88 -9.89 3.22
N ALA A 113 1.85 -9.69 4.04
CA ALA A 113 0.59 -9.09 3.60
C ALA A 113 0.78 -7.65 3.10
N ILE A 114 1.51 -6.81 3.84
CA ILE A 114 1.84 -5.42 3.44
C ILE A 114 2.59 -5.42 2.10
N ARG A 115 3.60 -6.29 1.95
CA ARG A 115 4.38 -6.40 0.72
C ARG A 115 3.52 -6.84 -0.47
N LYS A 116 2.56 -7.74 -0.24
CA LYS A 116 1.62 -8.20 -1.27
C LYS A 116 0.70 -7.06 -1.73
N ILE A 117 0.18 -6.25 -0.81
CA ILE A 117 -0.64 -5.07 -1.13
C ILE A 117 0.16 -4.07 -1.98
N LEU A 118 1.40 -3.76 -1.59
CA LEU A 118 2.27 -2.83 -2.33
C LEU A 118 2.64 -3.36 -3.73
N ARG A 119 2.83 -4.67 -3.89
CA ARG A 119 3.02 -5.29 -5.21
C ARG A 119 1.77 -5.16 -6.09
N GLY A 120 0.59 -5.44 -5.53
CA GLY A 120 -0.68 -5.28 -6.23
C GLY A 120 -0.88 -3.84 -6.71
N GLU A 121 -0.61 -2.87 -5.85
CA GLU A 121 -0.67 -1.46 -6.21
C GLU A 121 0.30 -1.10 -7.32
N THR A 122 1.51 -1.65 -7.30
CA THR A 122 2.49 -1.43 -8.37
C THR A 122 1.94 -1.93 -9.71
N ILE A 123 1.34 -3.12 -9.74
CA ILE A 123 0.72 -3.69 -10.95
C ILE A 123 -0.42 -2.79 -11.44
N PHE A 124 -1.32 -2.36 -10.54
CA PHE A 124 -2.39 -1.44 -10.89
C PHE A 124 -1.85 -0.10 -11.40
N GLY A 125 -0.75 0.40 -10.82
CA GLY A 125 -0.07 1.58 -11.30
C GLY A 125 0.43 1.43 -12.74
N TYR A 126 1.07 0.30 -13.07
CA TYR A 126 1.54 0.04 -14.45
C TYR A 126 0.41 0.02 -15.48
N ILE A 127 -0.78 -0.43 -15.09
CA ILE A 127 -1.94 -0.53 -16.00
C ILE A 127 -2.68 0.81 -16.09
N PHE A 128 -3.02 1.41 -14.96
CA PHE A 128 -3.92 2.56 -14.92
C PHE A 128 -3.22 3.92 -15.13
N LEU A 129 -1.93 4.08 -14.82
CA LEU A 129 -1.24 5.36 -15.07
C LEU A 129 -1.17 5.70 -16.57
N PRO A 130 -0.79 4.79 -17.47
CA PRO A 130 -0.85 5.04 -18.91
C PRO A 130 -2.27 5.32 -19.39
N LEU A 131 -3.28 4.70 -18.77
CA LEU A 131 -4.68 4.87 -19.18
C LEU A 131 -5.32 6.14 -18.62
N ALA A 132 -4.78 6.76 -17.58
CA ALA A 132 -5.36 7.94 -16.94
C ALA A 132 -5.49 9.13 -17.89
N GLY A 133 -4.45 9.42 -18.68
CA GLY A 133 -4.47 10.48 -19.68
C GLY A 133 -5.52 10.25 -20.78
N PRO A 134 -5.50 9.10 -21.46
CA PRO A 134 -6.53 8.71 -22.42
C PRO A 134 -7.97 8.76 -21.87
N ILE A 135 -8.19 8.28 -20.64
CA ILE A 135 -9.50 8.32 -19.98
C ILE A 135 -9.93 9.77 -19.73
N GLY A 136 -9.01 10.64 -19.29
CA GLY A 136 -9.29 12.07 -19.09
C GLY A 136 -9.65 12.79 -20.39
N LEU A 137 -8.92 12.51 -21.48
CA LEU A 137 -9.24 13.04 -22.81
C LEU A 137 -10.61 12.55 -23.30
N LEU A 138 -10.89 11.26 -23.14
CA LEU A 138 -12.17 10.66 -23.51
C LEU A 138 -13.32 11.31 -22.72
N ALA A 139 -13.15 11.52 -21.41
CA ALA A 139 -14.15 12.21 -20.60
C ALA A 139 -14.39 13.65 -21.07
N TYR A 140 -13.34 14.40 -21.39
CA TYR A 140 -13.47 15.75 -21.96
C TYR A 140 -14.20 15.74 -23.30
N ARG A 141 -13.85 14.81 -24.20
CA ARG A 141 -14.49 14.71 -25.52
C ARG A 141 -15.95 14.29 -25.42
N LEU A 142 -16.30 13.38 -24.52
CA LEU A 142 -17.69 12.98 -24.27
C LEU A 142 -18.50 14.09 -23.60
N TYR A 143 -17.86 14.97 -22.82
CA TYR A 143 -18.53 16.16 -22.31
C TYR A 143 -18.95 17.13 -23.43
N VAL A 144 -18.11 17.28 -24.46
CA VAL A 144 -18.37 18.19 -25.60
C VAL A 144 -19.27 17.57 -26.67
N HIS A 145 -19.06 16.29 -26.99
CA HIS A 145 -19.70 15.61 -28.13
C HIS A 145 -20.82 14.64 -27.71
N HIS A 146 -21.04 14.45 -26.40
CA HIS A 146 -22.12 13.67 -25.78
C HIS A 146 -22.18 12.15 -26.08
N THR A 147 -21.70 11.68 -27.24
CA THR A 147 -21.76 10.27 -27.66
C THR A 147 -20.39 9.71 -28.07
N PHE A 148 -20.17 8.42 -27.83
CA PHE A 148 -18.95 7.71 -28.22
C PHE A 148 -18.74 7.73 -29.74
N GLU A 149 -19.81 7.59 -30.51
CA GLU A 149 -19.77 7.59 -31.97
C GLU A 149 -19.14 8.88 -32.50
N GLN A 150 -19.62 10.03 -32.02
CA GLN A 150 -19.08 11.33 -32.43
C GLN A 150 -17.62 11.50 -32.03
N VAL A 151 -17.22 11.01 -30.85
CA VAL A 151 -15.85 11.11 -30.36
C VAL A 151 -14.88 10.23 -31.16
N ILE A 152 -15.28 9.01 -31.52
CA ILE A 152 -14.43 8.07 -32.26
C ILE A 152 -14.19 8.54 -33.70
N HIS A 153 -15.17 9.22 -34.29
CA HIS A 153 -15.05 9.80 -35.63
C HIS A 153 -14.23 11.09 -35.69
N LEU A 154 -13.78 11.64 -34.55
CA LEU A 154 -12.93 12.83 -34.54
C LEU A 154 -11.56 12.55 -35.19
N PRO A 155 -11.04 13.51 -35.98
CA PRO A 155 -9.74 13.36 -36.60
C PRO A 155 -8.65 13.24 -35.53
N ASN A 156 -7.72 12.31 -35.76
CA ASN A 156 -6.56 12.05 -34.90
C ASN A 156 -6.89 11.59 -33.46
N PHE A 157 -8.13 11.20 -33.16
CA PHE A 157 -8.53 10.77 -31.81
C PHE A 157 -7.65 9.65 -31.27
N PHE A 158 -7.45 8.58 -32.04
CA PHE A 158 -6.61 7.45 -31.65
C PHE A 158 -5.13 7.82 -31.47
N ILE A 159 -4.62 8.76 -32.27
CA ILE A 159 -3.24 9.25 -32.16
C ILE A 159 -3.08 10.04 -30.85
N GLN A 160 -4.05 10.90 -30.51
CA GLN A 160 -4.05 11.63 -29.24
C GLN A 160 -4.11 10.69 -28.03
N MET A 161 -4.94 9.65 -28.09
CA MET A 161 -5.02 8.62 -27.05
C MET A 161 -3.69 7.87 -26.89
N ALA A 162 -3.06 7.45 -27.99
CA ALA A 162 -1.77 6.74 -27.95
C ALA A 162 -0.65 7.63 -27.39
N LEU A 163 -0.58 8.90 -27.81
CA LEU A 163 0.41 9.85 -27.30
C LEU A 163 0.26 10.07 -25.80
N LEU A 164 -0.97 10.29 -25.31
CA LEU A 164 -1.21 10.45 -23.87
C LEU A 164 -0.86 9.19 -23.08
N ALA A 165 -1.11 8.01 -23.63
CA ALA A 165 -0.71 6.75 -22.99
C ALA A 165 0.82 6.63 -22.85
N LEU A 166 1.56 7.02 -23.89
CA LEU A 166 3.02 7.02 -23.86
C LEU A 166 3.57 8.04 -22.86
N VAL A 167 2.96 9.24 -22.76
CA VAL A 167 3.33 10.24 -21.74
C VAL A 167 3.08 9.73 -20.32
N GLY A 168 2.10 8.84 -20.12
CA GLY A 168 1.85 8.20 -18.82
C GLY A 168 2.96 7.26 -18.35
N ILE A 169 3.80 6.72 -19.25
CA ILE A 169 4.86 5.76 -18.92
C ILE A 169 5.93 6.38 -17.99
N PRO A 170 6.49 7.58 -18.26
CA PRO A 170 7.37 8.28 -17.32
C PRO A 170 6.81 8.44 -15.90
N PHE A 171 5.49 8.67 -15.78
CA PHE A 171 4.87 8.84 -14.46
C PHE A 171 4.95 7.57 -13.62
N ILE A 172 4.95 6.38 -14.23
CA ILE A 172 5.13 5.11 -13.51
C ILE A 172 6.46 5.11 -12.73
N TRP A 173 7.53 5.62 -13.34
CA TRP A 173 8.82 5.72 -12.67
C TRP A 173 8.76 6.67 -11.48
N LEU A 174 8.06 7.80 -11.62
CA LEU A 174 7.84 8.75 -10.54
C LEU A 174 7.05 8.12 -9.38
N THR A 175 5.96 7.42 -9.68
CA THR A 175 5.13 6.76 -8.66
C THR A 175 5.91 5.65 -7.95
N LYS A 176 6.70 4.87 -8.68
CA LYS A 176 7.59 3.86 -8.10
C LYS A 176 8.63 4.49 -7.17
N ARG A 177 9.22 5.62 -7.56
CA ARG A 177 10.18 6.37 -6.72
C ARG A 177 9.51 6.89 -5.45
N MET A 178 8.28 7.40 -5.56
CA MET A 178 7.52 7.91 -4.42
C MET A 178 7.10 6.80 -3.45
N ASN A 179 6.58 5.69 -3.96
CA ASN A 179 6.23 4.52 -3.15
C ASN A 179 7.48 3.94 -2.46
N ASN A 180 8.62 3.86 -3.15
CA ASN A 180 9.87 3.46 -2.52
C ASN A 180 10.32 4.44 -1.44
N SER A 181 10.19 5.75 -1.63
CA SER A 181 10.53 6.73 -0.58
C SER A 181 9.69 6.56 0.69
N ILE A 182 8.38 6.33 0.52
CA ILE A 182 7.43 6.24 1.64
C ILE A 182 7.53 4.88 2.38
N PHE A 183 7.75 3.79 1.64
CA PHE A 183 7.67 2.43 2.19
C PHE A 183 9.00 1.69 2.27
N ALA A 184 10.03 2.04 1.50
CA ALA A 184 11.28 1.25 1.48
C ALA A 184 12.07 1.37 2.79
N LYS A 185 12.15 2.55 3.41
CA LYS A 185 12.85 2.72 4.69
C LYS A 185 12.17 1.93 5.83
N PRO A 186 10.85 2.05 6.08
CA PRO A 186 10.18 1.24 7.09
C PRO A 186 10.22 -0.26 6.80
N LEU A 187 10.06 -0.68 5.54
CA LEU A 187 10.13 -2.11 5.17
C LEU A 187 11.53 -2.68 5.36
N LYS A 188 12.57 -1.92 5.01
CA LYS A 188 13.96 -2.35 5.19
C LYS A 188 14.30 -2.43 6.69
N GLN A 189 13.91 -1.44 7.48
CA GLN A 189 14.09 -1.47 8.94
C GLN A 189 13.33 -2.61 9.61
N LEU A 190 12.13 -2.96 9.13
CA LEU A 190 11.38 -4.11 9.64
C LEU A 190 12.04 -5.44 9.23
N SER A 191 12.54 -5.54 7.99
CA SER A 191 13.25 -6.71 7.48
C SER A 191 14.58 -6.94 8.20
N ASP A 192 15.38 -5.89 8.39
CA ASP A 192 16.68 -5.97 9.08
C ASP A 192 16.47 -6.39 10.56
N LYS A 193 15.39 -5.90 11.20
CA LYS A 193 15.03 -6.31 12.56
C LYS A 193 14.48 -7.73 12.66
N LEU A 194 13.67 -8.16 11.69
CA LEU A 194 13.19 -9.55 11.61
C LEU A 194 14.38 -10.51 11.46
N ASN A 195 15.37 -10.17 10.63
CA ASN A 195 16.59 -10.97 10.47
C ASN A 195 17.43 -11.02 11.75
N ASN A 196 17.58 -9.91 12.47
CA ASN A 196 18.26 -9.88 13.78
C ASN A 196 17.52 -10.64 14.89
N LEU A 197 16.26 -11.04 14.68
CA LEU A 197 15.50 -11.95 15.56
C LEU A 197 15.58 -13.42 15.08
N MET A 198 16.18 -13.68 13.91
CA MET A 198 16.41 -15.03 13.38
C MET A 198 17.76 -15.61 13.79
N ASP A 199 18.76 -14.77 14.02
CA ASP A 199 20.06 -15.09 14.64
C ASP A 199 19.98 -15.06 16.18
#